data_AF-A0A914YLW6-F1
#
_entry.id   AF-A0A914YLW6-F1
#
_cell.length_a   1.000
_cell.length_b   1.000
_cell.length_c   1.000
_cell.angle_alpha   90.00
_cell.angle_beta   90.00
_cell.angle_gamma   90.00
#
_symmetry.space_group_name_H-M   'P 1'
#
loop_
_entity.id
_entity.type
_entity.pdbx_description
1 polymer ?
#
loop_
_entity_poly.entity_id
_entity_poly.type
_entity_poly.pdbx_seq_one_letter_code
_entity_poly.pdbx_strand_id
1 'polypeptide(L)'
;MGVTENSNEIMIVAKLMGIKTVANEFVAYQHLGQYVTDNALSPRSAMIATYALCGFSNFQTLGIVLAILGSMVPTRKSLISSLALRALMAGSISCFMTASLAGKFIIIINNKMVLFINLCKFL
;
A
#
# COMPACT_ATOMS: atom_id res chain seq x y z
N MET A 1 5.35 -1.90 -10.31
CA MET A 1 5.06 -0.59 -9.71
C MET A 1 5.89 0.55 -10.27
N GLY A 2 7.10 0.31 -10.82
CA GLY A 2 7.82 1.34 -11.61
C GLY A 2 8.49 2.43 -10.77
N VAL A 3 9.11 2.01 -9.65
CA VAL A 3 9.81 2.81 -8.63
C VAL A 3 10.95 3.62 -9.28
N THR A 4 12.16 3.06 -9.35
CA THR A 4 13.33 3.54 -10.11
C THR A 4 14.19 2.33 -10.50
N GLU A 5 15.26 2.53 -11.29
CA GLU A 5 16.25 1.48 -11.58
C GLU A 5 17.27 1.28 -10.45
N ASN A 6 17.26 2.16 -9.44
CA ASN A 6 18.21 2.10 -8.32
C ASN A 6 17.83 0.97 -7.35
N SER A 7 18.73 -0.01 -7.20
CA SER A 7 18.51 -1.18 -6.33
C SER A 7 18.28 -0.81 -4.87
N ASN A 8 18.88 0.28 -4.37
CA ASN A 8 18.72 0.71 -2.99
C ASN A 8 17.29 1.19 -2.69
N GLU A 9 16.71 1.98 -3.58
CA GLU A 9 15.33 2.46 -3.43
C GLU A 9 14.33 1.30 -3.55
N ILE A 10 14.57 0.36 -4.47
CA ILE A 10 13.75 -0.86 -4.62
C ILE A 10 13.75 -1.65 -3.30
N MET A 11 14.91 -1.83 -2.68
CA MET A 11 15.03 -2.55 -1.41
C MET A 11 14.29 -1.85 -0.28
N ILE A 12 14.39 -0.52 -0.19
CA ILE A 12 13.68 0.28 0.81
C ILE A 12 12.16 0.14 0.63
N VAL A 13 11.64 0.30 -0.59
CA VAL A 13 10.21 0.17 -0.88
C VAL A 13 9.71 -1.25 -0.61
N ALA A 14 10.48 -2.28 -0.97
CA ALA A 14 10.15 -3.68 -0.67
C ALA A 14 10.09 -3.94 0.85
N LYS A 15 11.03 -3.37 1.61
CA LYS A 15 11.03 -3.46 3.07
C LYS A 15 9.79 -2.81 3.69
N LEU A 16 9.41 -1.62 3.21
CA LEU A 16 8.18 -0.94 3.65
C LEU A 16 6.92 -1.78 3.40
N MET A 17 6.84 -2.45 2.25
CA MET A 17 5.74 -3.38 1.97
C MET A 17 5.72 -4.57 2.93
N GLY A 18 6.87 -5.15 3.25
CA GLY A 18 6.97 -6.23 4.25
C GLY A 18 6.52 -5.79 5.64
N ILE A 19 6.95 -4.60 6.08
CA ILE A 19 6.53 -3.99 7.35
C ILE A 19 5.01 -3.80 7.38
N LYS A 20 4.42 -3.29 6.31
CA LYS A 20 2.95 -3.15 6.19
C LYS A 20 2.24 -4.48 6.39
N THR A 21 2.66 -5.54 5.71
CA THR A 21 1.97 -6.83 5.75
C THR A 21 2.06 -7.50 7.13
N VAL A 22 3.24 -7.46 7.75
CA VAL A 22 3.50 -8.14 9.03
C VAL A 22 3.04 -7.33 10.23
N ALA A 23 3.34 -6.03 10.26
CA ALA A 23 2.97 -5.13 11.34
C ALA A 23 1.67 -4.39 11.01
N ASN A 24 1.76 -3.25 10.34
CA ASN A 24 0.63 -2.45 9.86
C ASN A 24 1.12 -1.30 8.97
N GLU A 25 0.18 -0.63 8.30
CA GLU A 25 0.46 0.53 7.45
C GLU A 25 0.97 1.75 8.22
N PHE A 26 0.56 1.97 9.47
CA PHE A 26 0.99 3.13 10.25
C PHE A 26 2.50 3.11 10.55
N VAL A 27 3.01 1.95 10.98
CA VAL A 27 4.44 1.73 11.20
C VAL A 27 5.22 1.88 9.89
N ALA A 28 4.68 1.35 8.79
CA ALA A 28 5.28 1.52 7.47
C ALA A 28 5.33 3.00 7.05
N TYR A 29 4.27 3.78 7.29
CA TYR A 29 4.25 5.22 7.00
C TYR A 29 5.24 6.01 7.85
N GLN A 30 5.43 5.64 9.12
CA GLN A 30 6.45 6.26 9.96
C GLN A 30 7.86 6.07 9.38
N HIS A 31 8.18 4.84 8.96
CA HIS A 31 9.47 4.56 8.30
C HIS A 31 9.60 5.26 6.94
N LEU A 32 8.51 5.33 6.16
CA LEU A 32 8.51 6.09 4.90
C LEU A 32 8.82 7.57 5.15
N GLY A 33 8.24 8.17 6.20
CA GLY A 33 8.53 9.54 6.60
C GLY A 33 10.02 9.76 6.88
N GLN A 34 10.66 8.83 7.62
CA GLN A 34 12.10 8.86 7.89
C GLN A 34 12.92 8.80 6.58
N TYR A 35 12.62 7.85 5.70
CA TYR A 35 13.33 7.71 4.42
C TYR A 35 13.20 8.92 3.50
N VAL A 36 12.07 9.64 3.58
CA VAL A 36 11.88 10.89 2.85
C VAL A 36 12.69 12.03 3.47
N THR A 37 12.70 12.17 4.80
CA THR A 37 13.52 13.18 5.50
C THR A 37 15.02 12.97 5.27
N ASP A 38 15.46 11.71 5.23
CA ASP A 38 16.87 11.34 5.00
C ASP A 38 17.28 11.42 3.52
N ASN A 39 16.39 11.84 2.62
CA ASN A 39 16.58 11.83 1.17
C ASN A 39 17.01 10.46 0.59
N ALA A 40 16.62 9.37 1.24
CA ALA A 40 16.94 8.00 0.83
C ALA A 40 16.02 7.49 -0.31
N LEU A 41 14.93 8.21 -0.59
CA LEU A 41 13.99 7.93 -1.68
C LEU A 41 13.84 9.15 -2.59
N SER A 42 13.82 8.91 -3.91
CA SER A 42 13.45 9.94 -4.86
C SER A 42 11.96 10.33 -4.70
N PRO A 43 11.56 11.55 -5.11
CA PRO A 43 10.15 11.98 -5.03
C PRO A 43 9.19 11.02 -5.73
N ARG A 44 9.64 10.40 -6.83
CA ARG A 44 8.88 9.37 -7.56
C ARG A 44 8.69 8.10 -6.72
N SER A 45 9.77 7.56 -6.15
CA SER A 45 9.72 6.36 -5.32
C SER A 45 8.91 6.56 -4.05
N ALA A 46 9.08 7.71 -3.39
CA ALA A 46 8.33 8.08 -2.19
C ALA A 46 6.82 8.08 -2.48
N MET A 47 6.39 8.65 -3.61
CA MET A 47 4.98 8.64 -3.97
C MET A 47 4.46 7.23 -4.28
N ILE A 48 5.19 6.44 -5.07
CA ILE A 48 4.80 5.06 -5.40
C ILE A 48 4.68 4.23 -4.12
N ALA A 49 5.59 4.42 -3.15
CA ALA A 49 5.52 3.80 -1.84
C ALA A 49 4.26 4.25 -1.08
N THR A 50 3.92 5.54 -1.08
CA THR A 50 2.69 6.05 -0.46
C THR A 50 1.43 5.37 -1.00
N TYR A 51 1.33 5.17 -2.32
CA TYR A 51 0.20 4.45 -2.94
C TYR A 51 0.22 2.95 -2.63
N ALA A 52 1.39 2.31 -2.64
CA ALA A 52 1.52 0.90 -2.31
C ALA A 52 1.16 0.63 -0.83
N LEU A 53 1.45 1.59 0.05
CA LEU A 53 1.12 1.51 1.47
C LEU A 53 -0.35 1.83 1.75
N CYS A 54 -1.02 2.60 0.89
CA CYS A 54 -2.42 2.98 1.05
C CYS A 54 -3.35 1.76 0.98
N GLY A 55 -3.70 1.21 2.14
CA GLY A 55 -4.67 0.12 2.28
C GLY A 55 -4.38 -0.78 3.48
N PHE A 56 -5.44 -1.23 4.15
CA PHE A 56 -5.39 -2.04 5.36
C PHE A 56 -5.20 -3.54 5.07
N SER A 57 -4.31 -3.87 4.15
CA SER A 57 -4.04 -5.25 3.71
C SER A 57 -2.90 -5.87 4.54
N ASN A 58 -3.15 -6.07 5.84
CA ASN A 58 -2.21 -6.63 6.79
C ASN A 58 -2.89 -7.76 7.63
N PHE A 59 -2.10 -8.56 8.35
CA PHE A 59 -2.66 -9.65 9.16
C PHE A 59 -3.53 -9.17 10.34
N GLN A 60 -3.24 -7.98 10.88
CA GLN A 60 -4.00 -7.39 11.98
C GLN A 60 -5.44 -7.07 11.54
N THR A 61 -5.63 -6.37 10.42
CA THR A 61 -6.93 -6.06 9.84
C THR A 61 -7.67 -7.33 9.42
N LEU A 62 -6.96 -8.34 8.90
CA LEU A 62 -7.57 -9.65 8.62
C LEU A 62 -8.18 -10.27 9.89
N GLY A 63 -7.47 -10.24 11.01
CA GLY A 63 -7.99 -10.71 12.30
C GLY A 63 -9.23 -9.93 12.76
N ILE A 64 -9.21 -8.61 12.63
CA ILE A 64 -10.36 -7.73 12.96
C ILE A 64 -11.58 -8.08 12.09
N VAL A 65 -11.40 -8.20 10.78
CA VAL A 65 -12.49 -8.53 9.84
C VAL A 65 -13.05 -9.93 10.11
N LEU A 66 -12.19 -10.91 10.43
CA LEU A 66 -12.63 -12.24 10.83
C LEU A 66 -13.46 -12.22 12.13
N ALA A 67 -13.03 -11.44 13.13
CA ALA A 67 -13.75 -11.31 14.39
C ALA A 67 -15.13 -10.65 14.19
N ILE A 68 -15.19 -9.56 13.42
CA ILE A 68 -16.42 -8.82 13.14
C ILE A 68 -17.38 -9.67 12.29
N LEU A 69 -16.94 -10.16 11.14
CA LEU A 69 -17.83 -10.95 10.26
C LEU A 69 -18.21 -12.29 10.88
N GLY A 70 -17.31 -12.89 11.67
CA GLY A 70 -17.57 -14.12 12.40
C GLY A 70 -18.61 -13.95 13.51
N SER A 71 -18.68 -12.79 14.17
CA SER A 71 -19.73 -12.51 15.15
C SER A 71 -21.05 -12.11 14.49
N MET A 72 -21.01 -11.38 13.37
CA MET A 72 -22.20 -10.97 12.62
C MET A 72 -22.91 -12.13 11.92
N VAL A 73 -22.15 -13.06 11.32
CA VAL A 73 -22.70 -14.21 10.57
C VAL A 73 -22.05 -15.51 11.05
N PRO A 74 -22.42 -16.02 12.24
CA PRO A 74 -21.74 -17.15 12.87
C PRO A 74 -21.86 -18.46 12.07
N THR A 75 -22.93 -18.62 11.28
CA THR A 75 -23.16 -19.80 10.42
C THR A 75 -22.16 -19.89 9.25
N ARG A 76 -21.50 -18.79 8.87
CA ARG A 76 -20.55 -18.73 7.73
C ARG A 76 -19.09 -18.57 8.14
N LYS A 77 -18.74 -18.73 9.42
CA LYS A 77 -17.36 -18.59 9.94
C LYS A 77 -16.33 -19.40 9.14
N SER A 78 -16.63 -20.66 8.83
CA SER A 78 -15.74 -21.53 8.05
C SER A 78 -15.43 -20.95 6.66
N LEU A 79 -16.46 -20.51 5.93
CA LEU A 79 -16.30 -19.87 4.63
C LEU A 79 -15.50 -18.57 4.73
N ILE A 80 -15.82 -17.71 5.71
CA ILE A 80 -15.12 -16.44 5.93
C ILE A 80 -13.63 -16.66 6.21
N SER A 81 -13.29 -17.63 7.08
CA SER A 81 -11.90 -17.98 7.38
C SER A 81 -11.14 -18.53 6.17
N SER A 82 -11.82 -19.33 5.32
CA SER A 82 -11.20 -19.90 4.11
C SER A 82 -10.85 -18.85 3.04
N LEU A 83 -11.59 -17.73 3.01
CA LEU A 83 -11.38 -16.64 2.06
C LEU A 83 -10.41 -15.57 2.59
N ALA A 84 -10.11 -15.56 3.88
CA ALA A 84 -9.36 -14.49 4.54
C ALA A 84 -8.00 -14.21 3.88
N LEU A 85 -7.19 -15.25 3.68
CA LEU A 85 -5.87 -15.11 3.07
C LEU A 85 -5.97 -14.62 1.61
N ARG A 86 -6.99 -15.07 0.87
CA ARG A 86 -7.25 -14.62 -0.49
C ARG A 86 -7.64 -13.14 -0.52
N ALA A 87 -8.45 -12.70 0.44
CA ALA A 87 -8.83 -11.30 0.60
C ALA A 87 -7.61 -10.41 0.92
N LEU A 88 -6.70 -10.88 1.78
CA LEU A 88 -5.44 -10.17 2.09
C LEU A 88 -4.57 -9.98 0.84
N MET A 89 -4.39 -11.04 0.06
CA MET A 89 -3.62 -11.00 -1.19
C MET A 89 -4.29 -10.08 -2.22
N ALA A 90 -5.62 -10.20 -2.40
CA ALA A 90 -6.37 -9.35 -3.31
C ALA A 90 -6.27 -7.87 -2.92
N GLY A 91 -6.38 -7.54 -1.62
CA GLY A 91 -6.20 -6.19 -1.10
C GLY A 91 -4.80 -5.64 -1.40
N SER A 92 -3.76 -6.45 -1.15
CA SER A 92 -2.38 -6.04 -1.42
C SER A 92 -2.13 -5.79 -2.92
N ILE A 93 -2.66 -6.65 -3.79
CA ILE A 93 -2.56 -6.50 -5.25
C ILE A 93 -3.29 -5.23 -5.71
N SER A 94 -4.44 -4.88 -5.12
CA SER A 94 -5.17 -3.65 -5.42
C SER A 94 -4.32 -2.40 -5.12
N CYS A 95 -3.63 -2.37 -3.98
CA CYS A 95 -2.69 -1.30 -3.63
C CYS A 95 -1.51 -1.24 -4.63
N PHE A 96 -1.01 -2.38 -5.09
CA PHE A 96 0.10 -2.43 -6.04
C PHE A 96 -0.32 -2.01 -7.46
N MET A 97 -1.56 -2.30 -7.83
CA MET A 97 -2.12 -1.88 -9.10
C MET A 97 -2.30 -0.36 -9.14
N THR A 98 -2.87 0.23 -8.08
CA THR A 98 -2.98 1.69 -7.92
C THR A 98 -1.60 2.37 -7.89
N ALA A 99 -0.62 1.80 -7.17
CA ALA A 99 0.76 2.29 -7.19
C ALA A 99 1.41 2.21 -8.58
N SER A 100 1.14 1.14 -9.35
CA SER A 100 1.65 1.00 -10.72
C SER A 100 1.02 2.00 -11.69
N LEU A 101 -0.27 2.30 -11.51
CA LEU A 101 -0.96 3.34 -12.27
C LEU A 101 -0.39 4.73 -11.92
N ALA A 102 -0.24 5.04 -10.63
CA ALA A 102 0.40 6.27 -10.19
C ALA A 102 1.81 6.41 -10.79
N GLY A 103 2.65 5.36 -10.72
CA GLY A 103 3.98 5.35 -11.31
C GLY A 103 3.99 5.60 -12.84
N LYS A 104 2.98 5.12 -13.58
CA LYS A 104 2.88 5.35 -15.04
C LYS A 104 2.35 6.74 -15.39
N PHE A 105 1.36 7.25 -14.66
CA PHE A 105 0.68 8.53 -14.95
C PHE A 105 1.32 9.75 -14.30
N ILE A 106 2.41 9.56 -13.55
CA ILE A 106 3.24 10.65 -13.02
C ILE A 106 3.90 11.43 -14.16
N ILE A 107 3.49 12.69 -14.31
CA ILE A 107 4.19 13.71 -15.09
C ILE A 107 4.68 14.76 -14.10
N ILE A 108 6.00 14.90 -13.98
CA ILE A 108 6.61 15.97 -13.16
C ILE A 108 6.59 17.25 -14.00
N ILE A 109 5.74 18.22 -13.64
CA ILE A 109 5.73 19.55 -14.25
C ILE A 109 6.22 20.56 -13.22
N ASN A 110 7.33 21.25 -13.49
CA ASN A 110 7.88 22.37 -12.69
C ASN A 110 8.16 22.07 -11.20
N ASN A 111 8.84 20.96 -10.87
CA ASN A 111 9.09 20.52 -9.48
C ASN A 111 7.84 20.46 -8.58
N LYS A 112 6.64 20.60 -9.17
CA LYS A 112 5.36 20.43 -8.53
C LYS A 112 4.83 19.07 -8.98
N MET A 113 4.48 18.28 -7.99
CA MET A 113 3.96 16.95 -8.18
C MET A 113 2.51 17.08 -8.66
N VAL A 114 2.32 17.16 -9.97
CA VAL A 114 0.99 17.19 -10.59
C VAL A 114 0.57 15.74 -10.85
N LEU A 115 0.21 15.05 -9.77
CA LEU A 115 -0.71 13.94 -9.93
C LEU A 115 -2.00 14.56 -10.47
N PHE A 116 -2.53 14.07 -11.59
CA PHE A 116 -3.82 14.49 -12.15
C PHE A 116 -4.85 14.71 -11.03
N ILE A 117 -4.99 15.95 -10.55
CA ILE A 117 -5.94 16.36 -9.50
C ILE A 117 -7.38 16.17 -9.99
N ASN A 118 -7.57 15.91 -11.29
CA ASN A 118 -8.83 15.55 -11.89
C ASN A 118 -9.23 14.06 -11.76
N LEU A 119 -8.35 13.13 -11.35
CA LEU A 119 -8.77 11.74 -11.17
C LEU A 119 -9.43 11.51 -9.79
N CYS A 120 -8.96 12.20 -8.73
CA CYS A 120 -9.61 12.19 -7.41
C CYS A 120 -10.89 13.06 -7.33
N LYS A 121 -11.34 13.66 -8.44
CA LYS A 121 -12.68 14.26 -8.53
C LYS A 121 -13.75 13.25 -8.97
N PHE A 122 -13.38 11.99 -9.22
CA PHE A 122 -14.28 10.94 -9.76
C PHE A 122 -14.49 9.73 -8.82
N LEU A 123 -13.99 9.79 -7.59
CA LEU A 123 -14.29 8.87 -6.48
C LEU A 123 -14.77 9.69 -5.29
#